data_AF-A0A442GK15-F1
#
_entry.id   AF-A0A442GK15-F1
#
_cell.length_a   1.000
_cell.length_b   1.000
_cell.length_c   1.000
_cell.angle_alpha   90.00
_cell.angle_beta   90.00
_cell.angle_gamma   90.00
#
_symmetry.space_group_name_H-M   'P 1'
#
loop_
_entity.id
_entity.type
_entity.pdbx_description
1 polymer ?
#
loop_
_entity_poly.entity_id
_entity_poly.type
_entity_poly.pdbx_seq_one_letter_code
_entity_poly.pdbx_strand_id
1 'polypeptide(L)'
;MNQKSGAARSPIVHSFTEKQGQYLAFIYAYSRLFRRPPAEADMQRHFQVSPPSVHQMVLTLERAGMIRRQPGVARSIELLVAPQDLPILE
;
A
#
# COMPACT_ATOMS: atom_id res chain seq x y z
N MET A 1 12.09 -28.49 32.35
CA MET A 1 11.21 -27.32 32.63
C MET A 1 11.46 -26.25 31.58
N ASN A 2 10.48 -26.09 30.68
CA ASN A 2 10.02 -24.87 30.00
C ASN A 2 11.06 -24.11 29.14
N GLN A 3 11.12 -24.34 27.82
CA GLN A 3 10.15 -23.87 26.81
C GLN A 3 9.69 -22.42 27.07
N LYS A 4 10.38 -21.44 26.46
CA LYS A 4 9.77 -20.15 26.09
C LYS A 4 10.16 -19.86 24.65
N SER A 5 9.36 -20.41 23.75
CA SER A 5 9.22 -19.99 22.36
C SER A 5 8.93 -18.49 22.34
N GLY A 6 9.94 -17.68 22.01
CA GLY A 6 9.71 -16.33 21.51
C GLY A 6 9.14 -16.50 20.12
N ALA A 7 7.82 -16.36 19.98
CA ALA A 7 7.15 -16.38 18.70
C ALA A 7 7.86 -15.38 17.78
N ALA A 8 8.62 -15.91 16.81
CA ALA A 8 8.93 -15.17 15.60
C ALA A 8 7.59 -14.61 15.14
N ARG A 9 7.47 -13.28 15.09
CA ARG A 9 6.33 -12.65 14.42
C ARG A 9 6.34 -13.24 13.02
N SER A 10 5.48 -14.21 12.75
CA SER A 10 5.22 -14.65 11.39
C SER A 10 4.97 -13.35 10.63
N PRO A 11 5.76 -12.99 9.60
CA PRO A 11 5.35 -11.88 8.77
C PRO A 11 3.94 -12.26 8.33
N ILE A 12 2.97 -11.42 8.65
CA ILE A 12 1.67 -11.53 7.99
C ILE A 12 2.05 -11.26 6.54
N VAL A 13 2.31 -12.31 5.78
CA VAL A 13 2.50 -12.21 4.34
C VAL A 13 1.16 -11.71 3.88
N HIS A 14 1.04 -10.40 3.70
CA HIS A 14 -0.17 -9.81 3.18
C HIS A 14 -0.23 -10.34 1.75
N SER A 15 -1.05 -11.36 1.51
CA SER A 15 -1.24 -11.93 0.19
C SER A 15 -1.98 -10.89 -0.65
N PHE A 16 -1.24 -10.01 -1.31
CA PHE A 16 -1.75 -9.12 -2.32
C PHE A 16 -1.49 -9.68 -3.71
N THR A 17 -2.32 -9.30 -4.68
CA THR A 17 -2.04 -9.57 -6.08
C THR A 17 -0.85 -8.75 -6.56
N GLU A 18 -0.21 -9.17 -7.65
CA GLU A 18 0.89 -8.42 -8.27
C GLU A 18 0.52 -6.94 -8.48
N LYS A 19 -0.69 -6.67 -8.98
CA LYS A 19 -1.14 -5.30 -9.23
C LYS A 19 -1.34 -4.48 -7.95
N GLN A 20 -1.87 -5.10 -6.90
CA GLN A 20 -1.99 -4.46 -5.59
C GLN A 20 -0.60 -4.15 -5.01
N GLY A 21 0.34 -5.10 -5.12
CA GLY A 21 1.73 -4.92 -4.73
C GLY A 21 2.39 -3.73 -5.42
N GLN A 22 2.21 -3.58 -6.73
CA GLN A 22 2.72 -2.41 -7.48
C GLN A 22 2.18 -1.09 -6.93
N TYR A 23 0.88 -1.01 -6.61
CA TYR A 23 0.30 0.21 -6.03
C TYR A 23 0.85 0.50 -4.64
N LEU A 24 1.01 -0.52 -3.79
CA LEU A 24 1.58 -0.37 -2.46
C LEU A 24 3.05 0.07 -2.51
N ALA A 25 3.84 -0.52 -3.41
CA ALA A 25 5.22 -0.13 -3.67
C ALA A 25 5.31 1.32 -4.17
N PHE A 26 4.43 1.72 -5.08
CA PHE A 26 4.36 3.11 -5.55
C PHE A 26 4.02 4.09 -4.41
N ILE A 27 3.03 3.79 -3.58
CA ILE A 27 2.66 4.62 -2.43
C ILE A 27 3.85 4.80 -1.49
N TYR A 28 4.58 3.72 -1.20
CA TYR A 28 5.79 3.76 -0.37
C TYR A 28 6.89 4.61 -1.01
N ALA A 29 7.25 4.34 -2.26
CA ALA A 29 8.31 5.04 -2.97
C ALA A 29 8.01 6.55 -3.11
N TYR A 30 6.79 6.90 -3.49
CA TYR A 30 6.34 8.29 -3.60
C TYR A 30 6.43 8.99 -2.24
N SER A 31 5.97 8.34 -1.16
CA SER A 31 6.04 8.90 0.20
C SER A 31 7.48 9.13 0.67
N ARG A 32 8.40 8.23 0.32
CA ARG A 32 9.82 8.37 0.63
C ARG A 32 10.47 9.52 -0.14
N LEU A 33 10.17 9.64 -1.44
CA LEU A 33 10.78 10.62 -2.33
C LEU A 33 10.24 12.04 -2.10
N PHE A 34 8.92 12.18 -1.99
CA PHE A 34 8.24 13.48 -1.91
C PHE A 34 7.83 13.89 -0.49
N ARG A 35 8.14 13.05 0.51
CA ARG A 35 7.84 13.29 1.95
C ARG A 35 6.33 13.52 2.21
N ARG A 36 5.48 13.00 1.33
CA ARG A 36 4.01 13.08 1.39
C ARG A 36 3.40 11.90 0.61
N PRO A 37 2.24 11.38 0.99
CA PRO A 37 1.59 10.33 0.22
C PRO A 37 1.07 10.85 -1.13
N PRO A 38 0.92 9.96 -2.13
CA PRO A 38 0.36 10.33 -3.42
C PRO A 38 -1.14 10.66 -3.31
N ALA A 39 -1.62 11.51 -4.21
CA ALA A 39 -3.03 11.60 -4.54
C ALA A 39 -3.41 10.54 -5.60
N GLU A 40 -4.71 10.27 -5.78
CA GLU A 40 -5.17 9.38 -6.86
C GLU A 40 -4.68 9.85 -8.24
N ALA A 41 -4.61 11.17 -8.48
CA ALA A 41 -4.08 11.73 -9.73
C ALA A 41 -2.59 11.40 -9.98
N ASP A 42 -1.78 11.25 -8.92
CA ASP A 42 -0.38 10.83 -9.07
C ASP A 42 -0.31 9.37 -9.57
N MET A 43 -1.17 8.49 -9.03
CA MET A 43 -1.27 7.09 -9.47
C MET A 43 -1.84 6.98 -10.89
N GLN A 44 -2.84 7.80 -11.24
CA GLN A 44 -3.39 7.85 -12.60
C GLN A 44 -2.30 8.15 -13.63
N ARG A 45 -1.45 9.15 -13.35
CA ARG A 45 -0.33 9.54 -14.22
C ARG A 45 0.73 8.46 -14.32
N HIS A 46 1.09 7.83 -13.20
CA HIS A 46 2.13 6.80 -13.17
C HIS A 46 1.68 5.50 -13.86
N PHE A 47 0.49 5.00 -13.52
CA PHE A 47 -0.04 3.74 -14.05
C PHE A 47 -0.79 3.90 -15.37
N GLN A 48 -0.98 5.12 -15.86
CA GLN A 48 -1.69 5.44 -17.11
C GLN A 48 -3.10 4.81 -17.18
N VAL A 49 -3.83 4.85 -16.06
CA VAL A 49 -5.18 4.31 -15.95
C VAL A 49 -6.22 5.42 -15.70
N SER A 50 -7.48 5.08 -15.93
CA SER A 50 -8.59 6.02 -15.73
C SER A 50 -8.79 6.39 -14.25
N PRO A 51 -9.37 7.58 -13.95
CA PRO A 51 -9.70 7.94 -12.58
C PRO A 51 -10.57 6.94 -11.83
N PRO A 52 -11.64 6.37 -12.43
CA PRO A 52 -12.41 5.31 -11.78
C PRO A 52 -11.57 4.07 -11.43
N SER A 53 -10.61 3.67 -12.28
CA SER A 53 -9.76 2.50 -12.04
C SER A 53 -8.87 2.68 -10.80
N VAL A 54 -8.23 3.85 -10.66
CA VAL A 54 -7.43 4.16 -9.47
C VAL A 54 -8.30 4.21 -8.23
N HIS A 55 -9.45 4.88 -8.31
CA HIS A 55 -10.37 4.97 -7.18
C HIS A 55 -10.80 3.58 -6.70
N GLN A 56 -11.17 2.67 -7.61
CA GLN A 56 -11.51 1.29 -7.27
C GLN A 56 -10.33 0.51 -6.68
N MET A 57 -9.10 0.73 -7.17
CA MET A 57 -7.92 0.11 -6.58
C MET A 57 -7.70 0.59 -5.14
N VAL A 58 -7.80 1.90 -4.88
CA VAL A 58 -7.67 2.46 -3.53
C VAL A 58 -8.71 1.89 -2.59
N LEU A 59 -9.98 1.80 -3.01
CA LEU A 59 -11.04 1.15 -2.22
C LEU A 59 -10.75 -0.33 -1.95
N THR A 60 -10.22 -1.04 -2.94
CA THR A 60 -9.84 -2.44 -2.79
C THR A 60 -8.73 -2.62 -1.74
N LEU A 61 -7.68 -1.80 -1.80
CA LEU A 61 -6.58 -1.83 -0.83
C LEU A 61 -7.03 -1.46 0.58
N GLU A 62 -7.94 -0.49 0.71
CA GLU A 62 -8.52 -0.08 2.00
C GLU A 62 -9.37 -1.21 2.61
N ARG A 63 -10.26 -1.84 1.83
CA ARG A 63 -11.07 -2.98 2.28
C ARG A 63 -10.21 -4.19 2.67
N ALA A 64 -9.07 -4.37 2.00
CA ALA A 64 -8.11 -5.42 2.30
C ALA A 64 -7.23 -5.11 3.53
N GLY A 65 -7.39 -3.93 4.16
CA GLY A 65 -6.60 -3.53 5.32
C GLY A 65 -5.14 -3.21 5.01
N MET A 66 -4.79 -3.01 3.74
CA MET A 66 -3.40 -2.76 3.31
C MET A 66 -3.05 -1.26 3.37
N ILE A 67 -4.08 -0.40 3.33
CA ILE A 67 -3.96 1.04 3.52
C ILE A 67 -5.10 1.56 4.40
N ARG A 68 -4.94 2.76 4.96
CA ARG A 68 -6.03 3.59 5.49
C ARG A 68 -6.04 4.95 4.78
N ARG A 69 -7.19 5.61 4.72
CA ARG A 69 -7.32 6.97 4.18
C ARG A 69 -8.46 7.73 4.83
N GLN A 70 -8.52 9.03 4.57
CA GLN A 70 -9.68 9.86 4.90
C GLN A 70 -10.49 10.14 3.62
N PRO A 71 -11.77 9.73 3.55
CA PRO A 71 -12.62 10.02 2.39
C PRO A 71 -12.71 11.52 2.10
N GLY A 72 -12.56 11.88 0.81
CA GLY A 72 -12.62 13.28 0.36
C GLY A 72 -11.37 14.11 0.65
N VAL A 73 -10.39 13.57 1.40
CA VAL A 73 -9.15 14.29 1.72
C VAL A 73 -8.03 13.80 0.81
N ALA A 74 -7.54 14.68 -0.05
CA ALA A 74 -6.39 14.39 -0.89
C ALA A 74 -5.14 14.10 -0.04
N ARG A 75 -4.29 13.18 -0.51
CA ARG A 75 -3.01 12.84 0.16
C ARG A 75 -3.18 12.41 1.62
N SER A 76 -4.22 11.63 1.91
CA SER A 76 -4.50 11.06 3.24
C SER A 76 -4.17 9.56 3.33
N ILE A 77 -3.64 8.97 2.25
CA ILE A 77 -3.33 7.54 2.20
C ILE A 77 -2.15 7.25 3.13
N GLU A 78 -2.33 6.25 3.99
CA GLU A 78 -1.28 5.69 4.82
C GLU A 78 -1.16 4.19 4.59
N LEU A 79 0.08 3.72 4.46
CA LEU A 79 0.39 2.32 4.22
C LEU A 79 0.36 1.53 5.53
N LEU A 80 -0.32 0.39 5.55
CA LEU A 80 -0.39 -0.53 6.69
C LEU A 80 0.45 -1.80 6.50
N VAL A 81 1.02 -1.98 5.30
CA VAL A 81 1.94 -3.06 4.96
C VAL A 81 3.38 -2.64 5.30
N ALA A 82 4.16 -3.56 5.85
CA ALA A 82 5.54 -3.27 6.21
C ALA A 82 6.42 -3.16 4.95
N PRO A 83 7.38 -2.22 4.87
CA PRO A 83 8.17 -1.99 3.66
C PRO A 83 8.93 -3.22 3.15
N GLN A 84 9.35 -4.13 4.04
CA GLN A 84 10.05 -5.36 3.66
C GLN A 84 9.17 -6.39 2.94
N ASP A 85 7.84 -6.25 3.06
CA ASP A 85 6.89 -7.14 2.41
C ASP A 85 6.46 -6.60 1.03
N LEU A 86 6.87 -5.38 0.66
CA LEU A 86 6.52 -4.76 -0.62
C LEU A 86 7.41 -5.30 -1.75
N PRO A 87 6.86 -5.46 -2.97
CA PRO A 87 7.67 -5.73 -4.13
C PRO A 87 8.53 -4.52 -4.48
N ILE A 88 9.57 -4.75 -5.29
CA ILE A 88 10.31 -3.67 -5.92
C ILE A 88 9.38 -2.97 -6.93
N LEU A 89 9.41 -1.64 -6.94
CA LEU A 89 8.72 -0.86 -7.96
C LEU A 89 9.52 -0.96 -9.25
N GLU A 90 8.96 -1.60 -10.28
CA GLU A 90 9.53 -1.67 -11.64
C GLU A 90 9.25 -0.41 -12.46
#